data_AF-A0A452H0R5-F1
#
_entry.id   AF-A0A452H0R5-F1
#
_cell.length_a   1.000
_cell.length_b   1.000
_cell.length_c   1.000
_cell.angle_alpha   90.00
_cell.angle_beta   90.00
_cell.angle_gamma   90.00
#
_symmetry.space_group_name_H-M   'P 1'
#
loop_
_entity.id
_entity.type
_entity.pdbx_description
1 polymer ?
#
loop_
_entity_poly.entity_id
_entity_poly.type
_entity_poly.pdbx_seq_one_letter_code
_entity_poly.pdbx_strand_id
1 'polypeptide(L)'
;MEERGLAPKFDTTFENARPSKTHMALLELQRVGILKFLVSQNVDGLHVRSGFPRDKLAELHGNMFVEECVKCGKQYVRDAIVGSMGLKPTGRLCDASKARGLRACRGKLIDTILDWEDSLPDRDLSLADDACRKADLSVTLGTSLQIKPSGNLPLLTKRKGGKLVIVNLQATKHDRQADLRIHGYVDEVMTKLMKQLGLEIPEWTGPAVVESSELVKPEPALKLDPDAQRPAKEEPCSHHNGMAEGADGICPGLGSAREEHCDGLKQKCPGSDHSPVAAKRVRVESLLT
;
A
#
# COMPACT_ATOMS: atom_id res chain seq x y z
N MET A 1 20.63 -8.28 -1.94
CA MET A 1 20.18 -9.70 -1.85
C MET A 1 20.32 -10.34 -3.22
N GLU A 2 19.65 -9.77 -4.22
CA GLU A 2 19.71 -10.20 -5.63
C GLU A 2 21.12 -10.15 -6.23
N GLU A 3 21.86 -9.05 -6.05
CA GLU A 3 23.28 -8.94 -6.47
C GLU A 3 24.19 -10.03 -5.86
N ARG A 4 23.76 -10.62 -4.75
CA ARG A 4 24.48 -11.68 -4.02
C ARG A 4 23.96 -13.09 -4.34
N GLY A 5 23.01 -13.23 -5.27
CA GLY A 5 22.39 -14.50 -5.66
C GLY A 5 21.60 -15.18 -4.55
N LEU A 6 21.19 -14.44 -3.51
CA LEU A 6 20.45 -15.00 -2.38
C LEU A 6 18.95 -15.05 -2.71
N ALA A 7 18.29 -16.14 -2.34
CA ALA A 7 16.85 -16.26 -2.49
C ALA A 7 16.10 -15.32 -1.51
N PRO A 8 14.99 -14.69 -1.94
CA PRO A 8 14.13 -13.94 -1.04
C PRO A 8 13.41 -14.88 -0.08
N LYS A 9 13.20 -14.38 1.15
CA LYS A 9 12.42 -15.07 2.18
C LYS A 9 11.02 -14.46 2.20
N PHE A 10 10.01 -15.32 2.21
CA PHE A 10 8.61 -14.93 2.38
C PHE A 10 8.11 -15.45 3.73
N ASP A 11 7.54 -14.56 4.54
CA ASP A 11 6.98 -14.92 5.84
C ASP A 11 5.47 -15.23 5.78
N THR A 12 4.84 -15.04 4.62
CA THR A 12 3.41 -15.34 4.37
C THR A 12 3.18 -15.68 2.88
N THR A 13 2.04 -16.31 2.58
CA THR A 13 1.54 -16.48 1.20
C THR A 13 0.65 -15.30 0.81
N PHE A 14 0.40 -15.09 -0.49
CA PHE A 14 -0.49 -14.02 -0.95
C PHE A 14 -1.90 -14.12 -0.37
N GLU A 15 -2.45 -15.33 -0.24
CA GLU A 15 -3.79 -15.56 0.31
C GLU A 15 -3.89 -15.24 1.80
N ASN A 16 -2.80 -15.44 2.55
CA ASN A 16 -2.74 -15.23 3.99
C ASN A 16 -2.20 -13.84 4.37
N ALA A 17 -1.61 -13.12 3.41
CA ALA A 17 -1.16 -11.75 3.61
C ALA A 17 -2.33 -10.85 4.01
N ARG A 18 -2.08 -10.04 5.04
CA ARG A 18 -3.04 -9.06 5.57
C ARG A 18 -2.63 -7.67 5.11
N PRO A 19 -3.58 -6.79 4.74
CA PRO A 19 -3.28 -5.39 4.46
C PRO A 19 -2.56 -4.74 5.66
N SER A 20 -1.48 -4.01 5.38
CA SER A 20 -0.74 -3.29 6.43
C SER A 20 -1.51 -2.08 6.97
N LYS A 21 -0.98 -1.41 8.00
CA LYS A 21 -1.57 -0.16 8.51
C LYS A 21 -1.64 0.91 7.41
N THR A 22 -0.63 0.97 6.54
CA THR A 22 -0.63 1.87 5.37
C THR A 22 -1.78 1.57 4.41
N HIS A 23 -2.06 0.29 4.10
CA HIS A 23 -3.18 -0.06 3.22
C HIS A 23 -4.53 0.39 3.80
N MET A 24 -4.72 0.17 5.10
CA MET A 24 -5.95 0.57 5.80
C MET A 24 -6.06 2.08 5.97
N ALA A 25 -4.95 2.79 6.17
CA ALA A 25 -4.92 4.24 6.19
C ALA A 25 -5.30 4.84 4.82
N LEU A 26 -4.79 4.28 3.71
CA LEU A 26 -5.16 4.71 2.37
C LEU A 26 -6.64 4.50 2.07
N LEU A 27 -7.23 3.39 2.53
CA LEU A 27 -8.67 3.15 2.46
C LEU A 27 -9.44 4.26 3.18
N GLU A 28 -9.05 4.59 4.41
CA GLU A 28 -9.75 5.64 5.17
C GLU A 28 -9.62 7.01 4.52
N LEU A 29 -8.41 7.39 4.09
CA LEU A 29 -8.17 8.63 3.37
C LEU A 29 -9.03 8.75 2.11
N GLN A 30 -9.30 7.63 1.42
CA GLN A 30 -10.21 7.60 0.29
C GLN A 30 -11.66 7.83 0.76
N ARG A 31 -12.12 7.12 1.80
CA ARG A 31 -13.49 7.22 2.34
C ARG A 31 -13.85 8.63 2.77
N VAL A 32 -12.93 9.33 3.44
CA VAL A 32 -13.12 10.74 3.85
C VAL A 32 -12.80 11.74 2.73
N GLY A 33 -12.48 11.26 1.52
CA GLY A 33 -12.31 12.09 0.34
C GLY A 33 -11.00 12.87 0.26
N ILE A 34 -10.01 12.60 1.12
CA ILE A 34 -8.68 13.22 1.06
C ILE A 34 -7.90 12.62 -0.12
N LEU A 35 -7.88 11.29 -0.24
CA LEU A 35 -7.21 10.58 -1.33
C LEU A 35 -8.13 10.51 -2.55
N LYS A 36 -7.69 11.09 -3.67
CA LYS A 36 -8.48 11.17 -4.91
C LYS A 36 -8.31 9.96 -5.83
N PHE A 37 -7.12 9.39 -5.87
CA PHE A 37 -6.77 8.24 -6.70
C PHE A 37 -5.53 7.54 -6.14
N LEU A 38 -5.44 6.23 -6.32
CA LEU A 38 -4.32 5.40 -5.91
C LEU A 38 -3.72 4.72 -7.15
N VAL A 39 -2.41 4.89 -7.34
CA VAL A 39 -1.65 4.23 -8.41
C VAL A 39 -0.69 3.24 -7.75
N SER A 40 -0.81 1.96 -8.06
CA SER A 40 0.02 0.91 -7.47
C SER A 40 0.84 0.16 -8.52
N GLN A 41 2.03 -0.24 -8.10
CA GLN A 41 2.94 -1.15 -8.84
C GLN A 41 2.90 -2.56 -8.23
N ASN A 42 2.21 -2.73 -7.11
CA ASN A 42 2.17 -4.00 -6.41
C ASN A 42 1.23 -4.97 -7.12
N VAL A 43 1.63 -6.24 -7.18
CA VAL A 43 0.81 -7.33 -7.71
C VAL A 43 0.14 -8.17 -6.61
N ASP A 44 0.43 -7.87 -5.34
CA ASP A 44 -0.01 -8.66 -4.17
C ASP A 44 -1.54 -8.67 -3.93
N GLY A 45 -2.27 -7.78 -4.58
CA GLY A 45 -3.73 -7.64 -4.47
C GLY A 45 -4.25 -7.10 -3.15
N LEU A 46 -3.38 -6.61 -2.26
CA LEU A 46 -3.77 -6.17 -0.91
C LEU A 46 -4.61 -4.89 -0.90
N HIS A 47 -4.47 -4.01 -1.90
CA HIS A 47 -5.37 -2.85 -2.04
C HIS A 47 -6.81 -3.29 -2.33
N VAL A 48 -7.00 -4.17 -3.31
CA VAL A 48 -8.34 -4.69 -3.61
C VAL A 48 -8.88 -5.43 -2.39
N ARG A 49 -8.11 -6.36 -1.81
CA ARG A 49 -8.52 -7.18 -0.66
C ARG A 49 -8.74 -6.40 0.64
N SER A 50 -8.20 -5.18 0.77
CA SER A 50 -8.52 -4.30 1.91
C SER A 50 -9.91 -3.67 1.82
N GLY A 51 -10.57 -3.77 0.65
CA GLY A 51 -11.80 -3.08 0.34
C GLY A 51 -11.58 -1.69 -0.29
N PHE A 52 -10.37 -1.37 -0.76
CA PHE A 52 -10.13 -0.14 -1.51
C PHE A 52 -10.90 -0.18 -2.85
N PRO A 53 -11.64 0.89 -3.21
CA PRO A 53 -12.53 0.84 -4.37
C PRO A 53 -11.75 0.84 -5.69
N ARG A 54 -12.09 -0.11 -6.58
CA ARG A 54 -11.37 -0.36 -7.84
C ARG A 54 -11.50 0.76 -8.86
N ASP A 55 -12.57 1.55 -8.84
CA ASP A 55 -12.72 2.75 -9.67
C ASP A 55 -11.78 3.92 -9.29
N LYS A 56 -11.11 3.82 -8.12
CA LYS A 56 -10.10 4.78 -7.65
C LYS A 56 -8.69 4.20 -7.61
N LEU A 57 -8.49 3.03 -8.19
CA LEU A 57 -7.23 2.30 -8.21
C LEU A 57 -6.77 2.06 -9.65
N ALA A 58 -5.47 2.23 -9.91
CA ALA A 58 -4.79 1.72 -11.09
C ALA A 58 -3.75 0.68 -10.66
N GLU A 59 -3.91 -0.57 -11.13
CA GLU A 59 -3.02 -1.70 -10.85
C GLU A 59 -2.06 -1.89 -12.04
N LEU A 60 -1.03 -1.06 -12.12
CA LEU A 60 -0.23 -0.89 -13.33
C LEU A 60 0.53 -2.15 -13.76
N HIS A 61 0.82 -3.06 -12.83
CA HIS A 61 1.61 -4.28 -13.08
C HIS A 61 0.78 -5.56 -12.94
N GLY A 62 -0.55 -5.41 -12.83
CA GLY A 62 -1.48 -6.51 -12.62
C GLY A 62 -1.74 -6.82 -11.15
N ASN A 63 -2.48 -7.91 -10.92
CA ASN A 63 -2.84 -8.39 -9.60
C ASN A 63 -2.94 -9.92 -9.62
N MET A 64 -2.27 -10.59 -8.67
CA MET A 64 -2.17 -12.05 -8.57
C MET A 64 -3.54 -12.75 -8.44
N PHE A 65 -4.58 -12.01 -8.03
CA PHE A 65 -5.95 -12.49 -7.84
C PHE A 65 -6.88 -12.12 -9.00
N VAL A 66 -6.40 -11.42 -10.03
CA VAL A 66 -7.22 -10.92 -11.14
C VAL A 66 -6.86 -11.62 -12.44
N GLU A 67 -7.90 -12.14 -13.11
CA GLU A 67 -7.82 -12.62 -14.47
C GLU A 67 -8.80 -11.86 -15.38
N GLU A 68 -8.44 -11.71 -16.64
CA GLU A 68 -9.17 -10.92 -17.62
C GLU A 68 -9.57 -11.74 -18.84
N CYS A 69 -10.78 -11.50 -19.35
CA CYS A 69 -11.22 -12.10 -20.60
C CYS A 69 -10.64 -11.39 -21.82
N VAL A 70 -9.82 -12.10 -22.61
CA VAL A 70 -9.24 -11.58 -23.87
C VAL A 70 -10.26 -11.19 -24.95
N LYS A 71 -11.53 -11.57 -24.80
CA LYS A 71 -12.60 -11.24 -25.78
C LYS A 71 -13.42 -10.03 -25.41
N CYS A 72 -13.70 -9.81 -24.12
CA CYS A 72 -14.63 -8.76 -23.69
C CYS A 72 -14.06 -7.84 -22.60
N GLY A 73 -12.81 -8.04 -22.16
CA GLY A 73 -12.16 -7.23 -21.13
C GLY A 73 -12.77 -7.36 -19.72
N LYS A 74 -13.77 -8.25 -19.51
CA LYS A 74 -14.31 -8.46 -18.16
C LYS A 74 -13.23 -9.08 -17.28
N GLN A 75 -12.95 -8.42 -16.18
CA GLN A 75 -12.05 -8.90 -15.13
C GLN A 75 -12.82 -9.68 -14.06
N TYR A 76 -12.13 -10.63 -13.45
CA TYR A 76 -12.62 -11.46 -12.36
C TYR A 76 -11.62 -11.41 -11.21
N VAL A 77 -12.05 -10.91 -10.06
CA VAL A 77 -11.27 -11.00 -8.81
C VAL A 77 -11.58 -12.35 -8.17
N ARG A 78 -10.55 -13.11 -7.80
CA ARG A 78 -10.63 -14.44 -7.20
C ARG A 78 -10.18 -14.42 -5.75
N ASP A 79 -10.62 -15.41 -4.97
CA ASP A 79 -10.24 -15.53 -3.55
C ASP A 79 -8.83 -16.13 -3.37
N ALA A 80 -8.36 -16.87 -4.37
CA ALA A 80 -7.03 -17.47 -4.46
C ALA A 80 -6.27 -16.93 -5.68
N ILE A 81 -4.94 -17.07 -5.69
CA ILE A 81 -4.14 -16.63 -6.84
C ILE A 81 -4.57 -17.35 -8.12
N VAL A 82 -4.49 -16.64 -9.25
CA VAL A 82 -4.97 -17.10 -10.56
C VAL A 82 -4.19 -18.31 -11.09
N GLY A 83 -2.91 -18.45 -10.69
CA GLY A 83 -2.07 -19.62 -10.95
C GLY A 83 -1.15 -19.53 -12.18
N SER A 84 -1.05 -18.36 -12.82
CA SER A 84 -0.13 -18.09 -13.94
C SER A 84 0.40 -16.65 -13.87
N MET A 85 1.46 -16.37 -14.64
CA MET A 85 2.08 -15.04 -14.78
C MET A 85 2.58 -14.82 -16.21
N GLY A 86 2.59 -13.57 -16.67
CA GLY A 86 3.01 -13.16 -18.01
C GLY A 86 1.88 -13.24 -19.02
N LEU A 87 0.67 -12.80 -18.63
CA LEU A 87 -0.53 -12.73 -19.48
C LEU A 87 -0.93 -14.08 -20.09
N LYS A 88 -0.75 -15.17 -19.32
CA LYS A 88 -0.95 -16.54 -19.80
C LYS A 88 -2.37 -17.03 -19.56
N PRO A 89 -2.88 -17.94 -20.41
CA PRO A 89 -4.19 -18.56 -20.19
C PRO A 89 -4.27 -19.31 -18.86
N THR A 90 -5.34 -19.06 -18.11
CA THR A 90 -5.54 -19.62 -16.76
C THR A 90 -6.28 -20.96 -16.76
N GLY A 91 -6.72 -21.41 -17.95
CA GLY A 91 -7.56 -22.59 -18.14
C GLY A 91 -9.06 -22.34 -17.95
N ARG A 92 -9.46 -21.17 -17.46
CA ARG A 92 -10.87 -20.79 -17.26
C ARG A 92 -11.46 -20.05 -18.47
N LEU A 93 -12.79 -20.03 -18.54
CA LEU A 93 -13.54 -19.34 -19.59
C LEU A 93 -14.46 -18.28 -18.99
N CYS A 94 -14.61 -17.17 -19.71
CA CYS A 94 -15.48 -16.07 -19.34
C CYS A 94 -16.96 -16.46 -19.38
N ASP A 95 -17.65 -16.22 -18.26
CA ASP A 95 -19.09 -16.43 -18.08
C ASP A 95 -19.96 -15.22 -18.43
N ALA A 96 -19.35 -14.08 -18.81
CA ALA A 96 -20.09 -12.83 -19.01
C ALA A 96 -21.20 -13.01 -20.04
N SER A 97 -22.42 -12.57 -19.68
CA SER A 97 -23.53 -12.53 -20.62
C SER A 97 -23.25 -11.51 -21.73
N LYS A 98 -23.46 -11.89 -22.99
CA LYS A 98 -23.36 -10.95 -24.11
C LYS A 98 -24.55 -10.00 -24.12
N ALA A 99 -24.39 -8.82 -24.72
CA ALA A 99 -25.42 -7.76 -24.77
C ALA A 99 -26.80 -8.20 -25.29
N ARG A 100 -26.90 -9.30 -26.05
CA ARG A 100 -28.18 -9.86 -26.53
C ARG A 100 -28.72 -11.04 -25.69
N GLY A 101 -28.13 -11.33 -24.54
CA GLY A 101 -28.57 -12.34 -23.56
C GLY A 101 -28.53 -13.81 -24.01
N LEU A 102 -28.30 -14.09 -25.30
CA LEU A 102 -28.51 -15.43 -25.86
C LEU A 102 -27.41 -16.46 -25.50
N ARG A 103 -26.17 -16.02 -25.26
CA ARG A 103 -25.02 -16.90 -24.94
C ARG A 103 -23.94 -16.19 -24.12
N ALA A 104 -23.27 -16.92 -23.24
CA ALA A 104 -22.08 -16.46 -22.53
C ALA A 104 -20.90 -16.15 -23.48
N CYS A 105 -19.97 -15.29 -23.03
CA CYS A 105 -18.80 -14.86 -23.79
C CYS A 105 -17.91 -16.03 -24.22
N ARG A 106 -17.55 -16.90 -23.27
CA ARG A 106 -16.63 -18.04 -23.45
C ARG A 106 -15.28 -17.64 -24.06
N GLY A 107 -14.80 -16.43 -23.80
CA GLY A 107 -13.42 -16.06 -24.07
C GLY A 107 -12.48 -16.73 -23.07
N LYS A 108 -11.23 -16.99 -23.49
CA LYS A 108 -10.20 -17.47 -22.57
C LYS A 108 -9.91 -16.39 -21.53
N LEU A 109 -9.73 -16.80 -20.28
CA LEU A 109 -9.22 -15.92 -19.24
C LEU A 109 -7.70 -16.01 -19.21
N ILE A 110 -7.03 -14.87 -19.07
CA ILE A 110 -5.59 -14.75 -18.87
C ILE A 110 -5.31 -14.10 -17.52
N ASP A 111 -4.16 -14.36 -16.91
CA ASP A 111 -3.70 -13.56 -15.77
C ASP A 111 -3.38 -12.11 -16.20
N THR A 112 -3.25 -11.23 -15.22
CA THR A 112 -2.94 -9.80 -15.45
C THR A 112 -1.50 -9.43 -15.14
N ILE A 113 -0.66 -10.40 -14.75
CA ILE A 113 0.72 -10.14 -14.33
C ILE A 113 1.57 -9.91 -15.57
N LEU A 114 2.22 -8.74 -15.61
CA LEU A 114 3.12 -8.37 -16.70
C LEU A 114 4.46 -9.10 -16.57
N ASP A 115 4.97 -9.61 -17.69
CA ASP A 115 6.39 -9.93 -17.85
C ASP A 115 7.16 -8.67 -18.32
N TRP A 116 8.49 -8.77 -18.40
CA TRP A 116 9.36 -7.62 -18.67
C TRP A 116 9.07 -6.88 -20.00
N GLU A 117 8.61 -7.61 -21.01
CA GLU A 117 8.35 -7.07 -22.36
C GLU A 117 6.90 -6.60 -22.55
N ASP A 118 6.02 -6.88 -21.57
CA ASP A 118 4.61 -6.54 -21.68
C ASP A 118 4.37 -5.04 -21.50
N SER A 119 3.41 -4.53 -22.26
CA SER A 119 2.94 -3.16 -22.10
C SER A 119 2.01 -3.06 -20.89
N LEU A 120 2.03 -1.91 -20.22
CA LEU A 120 1.09 -1.62 -19.13
C LEU A 120 -0.36 -1.61 -19.66
N PRO A 121 -1.35 -1.97 -18.83
CA PRO A 121 -2.77 -1.90 -19.18
C PRO A 121 -3.19 -0.46 -19.51
N ASP A 122 -3.62 -0.21 -20.75
CA ASP A 122 -3.94 1.12 -21.28
C ASP A 122 -4.93 1.89 -20.42
N ARG A 123 -5.98 1.20 -19.92
CA ARG A 123 -7.02 1.80 -19.07
C ARG A 123 -6.41 2.36 -17.79
N ASP A 124 -5.68 1.53 -17.07
CA ASP A 124 -5.13 1.85 -15.75
C ASP A 124 -4.01 2.88 -15.87
N LEU A 125 -3.16 2.77 -16.90
CA LEU A 125 -2.14 3.78 -17.21
C LEU A 125 -2.77 5.13 -17.55
N SER A 126 -3.83 5.15 -18.36
CA SER A 126 -4.53 6.39 -18.73
C SER A 126 -5.17 7.06 -17.51
N LEU A 127 -5.85 6.28 -16.65
CA LEU A 127 -6.43 6.80 -15.41
C LEU A 127 -5.35 7.34 -14.46
N ALA A 128 -4.22 6.64 -14.33
CA ALA A 128 -3.10 7.06 -13.51
C ALA A 128 -2.44 8.34 -14.03
N ASP A 129 -2.19 8.44 -15.34
CA ASP A 129 -1.63 9.65 -15.97
C ASP A 129 -2.57 10.86 -15.77
N ASP A 130 -3.87 10.68 -16.02
CA ASP A 130 -4.89 11.71 -15.80
C ASP A 130 -4.94 12.19 -14.34
N ALA A 131 -4.94 11.25 -13.39
CA ALA A 131 -4.96 11.55 -11.97
C ALA A 131 -3.71 12.33 -11.54
N CYS A 132 -2.52 11.89 -11.95
CA CYS A 132 -1.27 12.57 -11.63
C CYS A 132 -1.18 13.96 -12.28
N ARG A 133 -1.73 14.17 -13.49
CA ARG A 133 -1.74 15.51 -14.11
C ARG A 133 -2.69 16.48 -13.42
N LYS A 134 -3.79 15.99 -12.84
CA LYS A 134 -4.79 16.79 -12.14
C LYS A 134 -4.41 17.05 -10.68
N ALA A 135 -3.52 16.24 -10.11
CA ALA A 135 -3.09 16.36 -8.72
C ALA A 135 -2.31 17.65 -8.46
N ASP A 136 -2.55 18.25 -7.31
CA ASP A 136 -1.74 19.29 -6.69
C ASP A 136 -0.70 18.69 -5.72
N LEU A 137 -0.89 17.45 -5.27
CA LEU A 137 0.02 16.69 -4.43
C LEU A 137 0.09 15.23 -4.89
N SER A 138 1.31 14.71 -5.00
CA SER A 138 1.57 13.27 -5.14
C SER A 138 2.49 12.80 -4.04
N VAL A 139 2.10 11.70 -3.40
CA VAL A 139 2.86 11.07 -2.32
C VAL A 139 3.23 9.66 -2.76
N THR A 140 4.53 9.34 -2.79
CA THR A 140 5.00 7.99 -3.11
C THR A 140 5.36 7.25 -1.83
N LEU A 141 4.86 6.03 -1.67
CA LEU A 141 5.08 5.21 -0.49
C LEU A 141 5.77 3.91 -0.89
N GLY A 142 7.00 3.67 -0.40
CA GLY A 142 7.65 2.36 -0.53
C GLY A 142 8.02 1.94 -1.95
N THR A 143 8.36 2.88 -2.84
CA THR A 143 8.81 2.59 -4.21
C THR A 143 10.12 3.30 -4.52
N SER A 144 11.04 2.61 -5.19
CA SER A 144 12.31 3.20 -5.67
C SER A 144 12.13 4.09 -6.90
N LEU A 145 10.93 4.08 -7.50
CA LEU A 145 10.56 4.85 -8.71
C LEU A 145 11.41 4.53 -9.95
N GLN A 146 12.04 3.35 -10.00
CA GLN A 146 12.96 3.01 -11.07
C GLN A 146 12.27 2.59 -12.37
N ILE A 147 11.17 1.85 -12.26
CA ILE A 147 10.42 1.26 -13.39
C ILE A 147 9.65 2.34 -14.13
N LYS A 148 9.77 2.36 -15.47
CA LYS A 148 9.02 3.28 -16.34
C LYS A 148 7.88 2.53 -17.03
N PRO A 149 6.74 3.18 -17.31
CA PRO A 149 6.45 4.59 -17.02
C PRO A 149 6.01 4.85 -15.56
N SER A 150 5.69 3.82 -14.78
CA SER A 150 5.07 3.92 -13.43
C SER A 150 5.77 4.91 -12.49
N GLY A 151 7.09 4.76 -12.30
CA GLY A 151 7.89 5.62 -11.43
C GLY A 151 8.02 7.06 -11.91
N ASN A 152 7.70 7.37 -13.17
CA ASN A 152 7.71 8.75 -13.68
C ASN A 152 6.36 9.46 -13.49
N LEU A 153 5.27 8.73 -13.19
CA LEU A 153 3.93 9.33 -13.06
C LEU A 153 3.88 10.45 -12.00
N PRO A 154 4.51 10.33 -10.80
CA PRO A 154 4.51 11.42 -9.82
C PRO A 154 5.18 12.72 -10.31
N LEU A 155 6.02 12.66 -11.35
CA LEU A 155 6.62 13.85 -11.96
C LEU A 155 5.62 14.63 -12.84
N LEU A 156 4.52 14.01 -13.27
CA LEU A 156 3.44 14.72 -13.99
C LEU A 156 2.83 15.81 -13.10
N THR A 157 2.60 15.49 -11.83
CA THR A 157 2.13 16.41 -10.78
C THR A 157 3.06 17.62 -10.67
N LYS A 158 4.37 17.40 -10.54
CA LYS A 158 5.39 18.46 -10.49
C LYS A 158 5.37 19.36 -11.73
N ARG A 159 5.24 18.77 -12.92
CA ARG A 159 5.18 19.52 -14.19
C ARG A 159 3.95 20.42 -14.30
N LYS A 160 2.91 20.14 -13.53
CA LYS A 160 1.69 20.96 -13.45
C LYS A 160 1.67 21.93 -12.27
N GLY A 161 2.79 22.08 -11.57
CA GLY A 161 2.94 23.00 -10.44
C GLY A 161 2.58 22.40 -9.08
N GLY A 162 2.15 21.13 -9.04
CA GLY A 162 1.90 20.42 -7.80
C GLY A 162 3.19 20.04 -7.05
N LYS A 163 3.01 19.38 -5.90
CA LYS A 163 4.07 18.97 -4.97
C LYS A 163 4.30 17.46 -5.01
N LEU A 164 5.53 17.05 -4.75
CA LEU A 164 5.94 15.65 -4.66
C LEU A 164 6.53 15.37 -3.28
N VAL A 165 5.93 14.42 -2.57
CA VAL A 165 6.45 13.87 -1.31
C VAL A 165 6.90 12.43 -1.56
N ILE A 166 8.09 12.09 -1.11
CA ILE A 166 8.63 10.73 -1.22
C ILE A 166 8.85 10.16 0.18
N VAL A 167 8.18 9.04 0.47
CA VAL A 167 8.37 8.26 1.70
C VAL A 167 8.97 6.90 1.32
N ASN A 168 10.26 6.72 1.63
CA ASN A 168 10.95 5.48 1.31
C ASN A 168 12.16 5.28 2.24
N LEU A 169 12.52 4.04 2.54
CA LEU A 169 13.72 3.75 3.34
C LEU A 169 15.01 3.98 2.53
N GLN A 170 14.99 3.65 1.25
CA GLN A 170 16.12 3.77 0.35
C GLN A 170 16.01 5.03 -0.53
N ALA A 171 17.14 5.44 -1.11
CA ALA A 171 17.15 6.46 -2.15
C ALA A 171 16.22 6.07 -3.32
N THR A 172 15.60 7.07 -3.94
CA THR A 172 14.73 6.89 -5.10
C THR A 172 15.30 7.57 -6.33
N LYS A 173 14.84 7.14 -7.51
CA LYS A 173 15.26 7.75 -8.79
C LYS A 173 14.99 9.25 -8.88
N HIS A 174 13.98 9.74 -8.15
CA HIS A 174 13.47 11.10 -8.27
C HIS A 174 13.61 11.93 -6.99
N ASP A 175 14.56 11.57 -6.12
CA ASP A 175 14.79 12.28 -4.85
C ASP A 175 14.99 13.79 -5.04
N ARG A 176 15.71 14.20 -6.09
CA ARG A 176 16.02 15.61 -6.38
C ARG A 176 14.79 16.43 -6.77
N GLN A 177 13.71 15.79 -7.20
CA GLN A 177 12.48 16.44 -7.64
C GLN A 177 11.45 16.56 -6.51
N ALA A 178 11.65 15.87 -5.38
CA ALA A 178 10.74 15.90 -4.24
C ALA A 178 10.81 17.23 -3.48
N ASP A 179 9.64 17.77 -3.13
CA ASP A 179 9.50 18.90 -2.21
C ASP A 179 9.71 18.48 -0.75
N LEU A 180 9.44 17.21 -0.42
CA LEU A 180 9.69 16.62 0.89
C LEU A 180 10.12 15.16 0.73
N ARG A 181 11.16 14.75 1.46
CA ARG A 181 11.61 13.36 1.56
C ARG A 181 11.55 12.91 3.01
N ILE A 182 10.94 11.76 3.25
CA ILE A 182 10.82 11.14 4.57
C ILE A 182 11.44 9.75 4.48
N HIS A 183 12.56 9.56 5.18
CA HIS A 183 13.22 8.26 5.27
C HIS A 183 12.72 7.54 6.53
N GLY A 184 11.82 6.58 6.34
CA GLY A 184 11.22 5.84 7.45
C GLY A 184 10.27 4.75 6.99
N TYR A 185 9.82 3.93 7.94
CA TYR A 185 8.83 2.89 7.69
C TYR A 185 7.48 3.55 7.37
N VAL A 186 6.88 3.18 6.22
CA VAL A 186 5.61 3.77 5.76
C VAL A 186 4.48 3.61 6.78
N ASP A 187 4.42 2.48 7.49
CA ASP A 187 3.41 2.26 8.53
C ASP A 187 3.56 3.24 9.71
N GLU A 188 4.78 3.61 10.09
CA GLU A 188 5.01 4.62 11.14
C GLU A 188 4.59 6.02 10.65
N VAL A 189 5.02 6.39 9.45
CA VAL A 189 4.70 7.69 8.84
C VAL A 189 3.18 7.84 8.68
N MET A 190 2.51 6.83 8.12
CA MET A 190 1.06 6.86 7.92
C MET A 190 0.30 6.85 9.24
N THR A 191 0.75 6.10 10.25
CA THR A 191 0.11 6.15 11.59
C THR A 191 0.20 7.54 12.21
N LYS A 192 1.36 8.21 12.12
CA LYS A 192 1.51 9.59 12.61
C LYS A 192 0.68 10.57 11.79
N LEU A 193 0.63 10.43 10.47
CA LEU A 193 -0.19 11.26 9.59
C LEU A 193 -1.68 11.16 9.93
N MET A 194 -2.20 9.93 10.05
CA MET A 194 -3.60 9.69 10.41
C MET A 194 -3.95 10.34 11.76
N LYS A 195 -3.05 10.23 12.75
CA LYS A 195 -3.20 10.92 14.05
C LYS A 195 -3.27 12.45 13.91
N GLN A 196 -2.41 13.04 13.08
CA GLN A 196 -2.43 14.49 12.83
C GLN A 196 -3.69 14.95 12.09
N LEU A 197 -4.25 14.10 11.23
CA LEU A 197 -5.52 14.36 10.55
C LEU A 197 -6.74 14.10 11.43
N GLY A 198 -6.56 13.56 12.64
CA GLY A 198 -7.67 13.17 13.52
C GLY A 198 -8.49 12.00 12.99
N LEU A 199 -7.88 11.13 12.17
CA LEU A 199 -8.53 9.97 11.55
C LEU A 199 -8.05 8.66 12.19
N GLU A 200 -8.97 7.75 12.43
CA GLU A 200 -8.66 6.39 12.89
C GLU A 200 -8.30 5.49 11.70
N ILE A 201 -7.37 4.54 11.91
CA ILE A 201 -7.09 3.53 10.89
C ILE A 201 -8.08 2.38 11.09
N PRO A 202 -8.94 2.07 10.10
CA PRO A 202 -9.97 1.04 10.25
C PRO A 202 -9.36 -0.36 10.39
N GLU A 203 -10.04 -1.21 11.17
CA GLU A 203 -9.69 -2.62 11.28
C GLU A 203 -10.04 -3.40 10.00
N TRP A 204 -9.17 -4.31 9.60
CA TRP A 204 -9.43 -5.21 8.47
C TRP A 204 -10.17 -6.46 8.95
N THR A 205 -11.39 -6.66 8.45
CA THR A 205 -12.29 -7.76 8.84
C THR A 205 -12.23 -8.98 7.92
N GLY A 206 -11.45 -8.92 6.84
CA GLY A 206 -11.28 -9.99 5.86
C GLY A 206 -11.26 -9.47 4.42
N PRO A 207 -10.95 -10.33 3.42
CA PRO A 207 -10.95 -9.93 2.02
C PRO A 207 -12.32 -9.40 1.59
N ALA A 208 -12.34 -8.20 1.01
CA ALA A 208 -13.55 -7.58 0.47
C ALA A 208 -13.24 -6.94 -0.87
N VAL A 209 -14.10 -7.10 -1.87
CA VAL A 209 -13.96 -6.45 -3.19
C VAL A 209 -15.00 -5.34 -3.30
N VAL A 210 -14.55 -4.12 -3.55
CA VAL A 210 -15.40 -2.95 -3.76
C VAL A 210 -15.15 -2.42 -5.17
N GLU A 211 -16.13 -2.55 -6.07
CA GLU A 211 -15.95 -2.14 -7.47
C GLU A 211 -15.94 -0.61 -7.65
N SER A 212 -16.81 0.10 -6.93
CA SER A 212 -16.97 1.55 -7.06
C SER A 212 -17.05 2.25 -5.71
N SER A 213 -16.36 3.38 -5.60
CA SER A 213 -16.46 4.31 -4.48
C SER A 213 -17.88 4.90 -4.36
N GLU A 214 -18.38 5.03 -3.14
CA GLU A 214 -19.57 5.84 -2.89
C GLU A 214 -19.25 7.32 -3.12
N LEU A 215 -20.26 8.10 -3.53
CA LEU A 215 -20.11 9.54 -3.67
C LEU A 215 -19.82 10.17 -2.31
N VAL A 216 -18.57 10.59 -2.10
CA VAL A 216 -18.18 11.33 -0.90
C VAL A 216 -18.92 12.67 -0.92
N LYS A 217 -19.79 12.91 0.07
CA LYS A 217 -20.36 14.24 0.30
C LYS A 217 -19.19 15.20 0.58
N PRO A 218 -19.15 16.41 0.00
CA PRO A 218 -18.07 17.34 0.28
C PRO A 218 -18.06 17.66 1.78
N GLU A 219 -16.99 17.24 2.46
CA GLU A 219 -16.75 17.59 3.86
C GLU A 219 -16.09 18.98 3.97
N PRO A 220 -16.20 19.62 5.15
CA PRO A 220 -15.54 20.90 5.40
C PRO A 220 -14.02 20.72 5.25
N ALA A 221 -13.35 21.77 4.78
CA ALA A 221 -11.89 21.78 4.70
C ALA A 221 -11.27 21.32 6.03
N LEU A 222 -10.29 20.41 5.95
CA LEU A 222 -9.41 20.08 7.07
C LEU A 222 -8.92 21.39 7.69
N LYS A 223 -9.29 21.65 8.95
CA LYS A 223 -8.77 22.78 9.70
C LYS A 223 -7.31 22.47 10.04
N LEU A 224 -6.40 22.85 9.16
CA LEU A 224 -4.98 22.85 9.48
C LEU A 224 -4.77 23.78 10.67
N ASP A 225 -4.14 23.27 11.73
CA ASP A 225 -3.70 24.09 12.84
C ASP A 225 -2.64 25.08 12.33
N PRO A 226 -2.86 26.40 12.40
CA PRO A 226 -1.88 27.39 11.95
C PRO A 226 -0.55 27.31 12.71
N ASP A 227 -0.50 26.72 13.91
CA ASP A 227 0.74 26.54 14.69
C ASP A 227 1.60 25.33 14.24
N ALA A 228 1.07 24.45 13.37
CA ALA A 228 1.80 23.28 12.86
C ALA A 228 2.93 23.63 11.86
N GLN A 229 3.08 24.91 11.46
CA GLN A 229 4.10 25.38 10.50
C GLN A 229 5.47 25.68 11.10
N ARG A 230 5.79 25.22 12.32
CA ARG A 230 7.19 25.30 12.79
C ARG A 230 8.00 24.19 12.13
N PRO A 231 9.03 24.50 11.33
CA PRO A 231 9.94 23.46 10.86
C PRO A 231 10.53 22.75 12.08
N ALA A 232 10.36 21.43 12.14
CA ALA A 232 11.13 20.61 13.05
C ALA A 232 12.61 20.91 12.78
N LYS A 233 13.35 21.28 13.83
CA LYS A 233 14.79 21.51 13.72
C LYS A 233 15.41 20.27 13.08
N GLU A 234 16.14 20.45 11.99
CA GLU A 234 17.00 19.40 11.44
C GLU A 234 17.95 18.94 12.56
N GLU A 235 17.82 17.68 13.00
CA GLU A 235 18.84 17.09 13.85
C GLU A 235 20.06 16.77 12.98
N PRO A 236 21.27 17.24 13.33
CA PRO A 236 22.46 16.89 12.58
C PRO A 236 22.73 15.40 12.68
N CYS A 237 22.88 14.71 11.54
CA CYS A 237 23.49 13.38 11.51
C CYS A 237 24.91 13.50 12.08
N SER A 238 25.17 12.86 13.22
CA SER A 238 26.51 12.71 13.76
C SER A 238 27.32 11.81 12.83
N HIS A 239 28.21 12.41 12.05
CA HIS A 239 29.28 11.68 11.38
C HIS A 239 30.28 11.18 12.44
N HIS A 240 30.20 9.90 12.78
CA HIS A 240 31.29 9.22 13.45
C HIS A 240 32.43 9.01 12.45
N ASN A 241 33.36 9.96 12.37
CA ASN A 241 34.69 9.71 11.82
C ASN A 241 35.55 9.09 12.93
N GLY A 242 35.62 7.76 12.95
CA GLY A 242 36.61 7.01 13.71
C GLY A 242 37.77 6.60 12.81
N MET A 243 38.77 7.48 12.65
CA MET A 243 40.10 7.09 12.20
C MET A 243 40.84 6.48 13.40
N ALA A 244 41.25 5.22 13.29
CA ALA A 244 42.11 4.56 14.26
C ALA A 244 43.55 4.53 13.72
N GLU A 245 44.44 5.29 14.37
CA GLU A 245 45.88 5.02 14.40
C GLU A 245 46.28 4.84 15.86
N GLY A 246 47.09 3.82 16.14
CA GLY A 246 47.30 3.25 17.47
C GLY A 246 48.48 3.82 18.26
N ALA A 247 48.58 3.39 19.52
CA ALA A 247 49.82 3.07 20.24
C ALA A 247 49.51 2.54 21.67
N ASP A 248 50.08 1.38 21.96
CA ASP A 248 50.55 0.77 23.21
C ASP A 248 50.10 1.26 24.61
N GLY A 249 49.73 0.29 25.45
CA GLY A 249 49.69 0.42 26.91
C GLY A 249 49.12 -0.83 27.62
N ILE A 250 49.91 -1.46 28.48
CA ILE A 250 49.75 -2.80 29.08
C ILE A 250 48.86 -2.81 30.36
N CYS A 251 47.98 -3.83 30.45
CA CYS A 251 47.33 -4.60 31.58
C CYS A 251 47.62 -4.31 33.09
N PRO A 252 46.92 -4.95 34.09
CA PRO A 252 45.71 -5.83 34.11
C PRO A 252 44.72 -5.61 35.30
N GLY A 253 43.63 -6.39 35.40
CA GLY A 253 43.02 -6.73 36.71
C GLY A 253 41.53 -7.09 36.81
N LEU A 254 41.26 -8.40 36.95
CA LEU A 254 40.17 -9.14 37.64
C LEU A 254 38.83 -8.47 38.06
N GLY A 255 37.73 -9.22 37.88
CA GLY A 255 36.58 -9.16 38.81
C GLY A 255 35.24 -9.66 38.27
N SER A 256 34.95 -10.94 38.48
CA SER A 256 33.63 -11.57 38.35
C SER A 256 32.57 -10.95 39.28
N ALA A 257 31.29 -10.92 38.87
CA ALA A 257 30.16 -11.59 39.55
C ALA A 257 28.77 -11.01 39.21
N ARG A 258 27.83 -11.96 39.06
CA ARG A 258 26.44 -12.00 39.55
C ARG A 258 25.30 -11.41 38.69
N GLU A 259 24.52 -12.39 38.22
CA GLU A 259 23.07 -12.35 38.02
C GLU A 259 22.33 -11.86 39.28
N GLU A 260 21.33 -11.01 39.10
CA GLU A 260 20.26 -10.79 40.07
C GLU A 260 18.90 -11.05 39.43
N HIS A 261 18.20 -12.00 40.06
CA HIS A 261 16.78 -12.30 39.89
C HIS A 261 16.00 -11.35 40.82
N CYS A 262 14.87 -10.79 40.37
CA CYS A 262 13.92 -10.18 41.30
C CYS A 262 12.47 -10.48 40.88
N ASP A 263 11.78 -11.12 41.81
CA ASP A 263 10.40 -11.59 41.74
C ASP A 263 9.36 -10.46 41.82
N GLY A 264 8.32 -10.64 41.02
CA GLY A 264 6.90 -10.56 41.38
C GLY A 264 6.37 -9.46 42.30
N LEU A 265 5.49 -8.62 41.74
CA LEU A 265 4.30 -8.14 42.45
C LEU A 265 3.05 -8.20 41.56
N LYS A 266 2.08 -9.00 42.00
CA LYS A 266 0.70 -9.07 41.50
C LYS A 266 -0.11 -7.92 42.08
N GLN A 267 -0.94 -7.26 41.27
CA GLN A 267 -2.10 -6.51 41.76
C GLN A 267 -3.29 -6.73 40.81
N LYS A 268 -4.45 -7.06 41.40
CA LYS A 268 -5.73 -7.32 40.71
C LYS A 268 -6.64 -6.07 40.74
N CYS A 269 -7.30 -5.87 39.60
CA CYS A 269 -8.55 -5.19 39.16
C CYS A 269 -9.44 -4.38 40.15
N PRO A 270 -10.28 -3.48 39.61
CA PRO A 270 -11.66 -3.90 39.28
C PRO A 270 -12.18 -3.41 37.90
N GLY A 271 -13.16 -4.14 37.37
CA GLY A 271 -13.78 -3.90 36.07
C GLY A 271 -14.87 -2.82 36.08
N SER A 272 -15.33 -2.46 34.88
CA SER A 272 -16.60 -1.77 34.67
C SER A 272 -17.25 -2.24 33.37
N ASP A 273 -18.56 -2.47 33.49
CA ASP A 273 -19.49 -2.91 32.47
C ASP A 273 -19.64 -1.90 31.33
N HIS A 274 -19.56 -2.38 30.08
CA HIS A 274 -20.27 -1.74 28.97
C HIS A 274 -20.87 -2.80 28.04
N SER A 275 -22.20 -2.81 27.98
CA SER A 275 -23.00 -3.61 27.05
C SER A 275 -22.78 -3.16 25.59
N PRO A 276 -22.74 -4.07 24.60
CA PRO A 276 -22.52 -3.71 23.21
C PRO A 276 -23.80 -3.17 22.54
N VAL A 277 -23.66 -2.06 21.84
CA VAL A 277 -24.69 -1.50 20.95
C VAL A 277 -24.80 -2.38 19.70
N ALA A 278 -26.02 -2.80 19.38
CA ALA A 278 -26.33 -3.73 18.30
C ALA A 278 -26.01 -3.15 16.91
N ALA A 279 -25.03 -3.74 16.21
CA ALA A 279 -24.82 -3.55 14.78
C ALA A 279 -25.85 -4.36 13.99
N LYS A 280 -26.63 -3.68 13.14
CA LYS A 280 -27.56 -4.33 12.20
C LYS A 280 -26.77 -5.10 11.13
N ARG A 281 -26.94 -6.42 11.10
CA ARG A 281 -26.43 -7.32 10.04
C ARG A 281 -27.06 -6.95 8.69
N VAL A 282 -26.24 -6.62 7.70
CA VAL A 282 -26.63 -6.55 6.28
C VAL A 282 -26.40 -7.94 5.65
N ARG A 283 -27.34 -8.36 4.81
CA ARG A 283 -27.37 -9.67 4.14
C ARG A 283 -26.13 -9.87 3.27
N VAL A 284 -25.41 -10.97 3.52
CA VAL A 284 -24.47 -11.58 2.59
C VAL A 284 -25.28 -12.49 1.67
N GLU A 285 -25.35 -12.19 0.38
CA GLU A 285 -25.86 -13.16 -0.61
C GLU A 285 -24.76 -14.19 -0.89
N SER A 286 -25.01 -15.41 -0.45
CA SER A 286 -24.26 -16.60 -0.85
C SER A 286 -24.68 -16.94 -2.29
N LEU A 287 -23.79 -16.73 -3.25
CA LEU A 287 -23.94 -17.30 -4.58
C LEU A 287 -23.33 -18.71 -4.54
N LEU A 288 -24.21 -19.69 -4.37
CA LEU A 288 -23.93 -21.11 -4.58
C LEU A 288 -23.87 -21.42 -6.08
N THR A 289 -22.91 -22.31 -6.39
CA THR A 289 -22.63 -23.08 -7.63
C THR A 289 -22.10 -22.32 -8.84
#